data_AF-A0A1Q7LH87-F1
#
_entry.id   AF-A0A1Q7LH87-F1
#
_cell.length_a   1.000
_cell.length_b   1.000
_cell.length_c   1.000
_cell.angle_alpha   90.00
_cell.angle_beta   90.00
_cell.angle_gamma   90.00
#
_symmetry.space_group_name_H-M   'P 1'
#
loop_
_entity.id
_entity.type
_entity.pdbx_description
1 polymer ?
#
loop_
_entity_poly.entity_id
_entity_poly.type
_entity_poly.pdbx_seq_one_letter_code
_entity_poly.pdbx_strand_id
1 'polypeptide(L)'
;MDAAGNWRIIGRIKNLIILGSGHNIAPEPIEDEVLQNLPGAQHVVLVGNGRGYLSAIVAGNVTREQVQAALDAVNPQLPHYKQIRAFHIHAEPFSIENGLLTANGKLKRDLIAARLQDEIEEMYGVKQASALQSRSNEELQRSIAVLGVERRRCRGGAASPAVQ
;
A
#
# COMPACT_ATOMS: atom_id res chain seq x y z
N MET A 1 -17.73 -10.52 25.73
CA MET A 1 -17.78 -11.60 26.72
C MET A 1 -18.05 -12.86 25.93
N ASP A 2 -17.05 -13.71 25.76
CA ASP A 2 -17.26 -15.02 25.14
C ASP A 2 -17.71 -15.99 26.23
N ALA A 3 -18.35 -17.10 25.85
CA ALA A 3 -18.94 -18.10 26.77
C ALA A 3 -17.94 -18.74 27.76
N ALA A 4 -16.64 -18.44 27.64
CA ALA A 4 -15.56 -18.87 28.53
C ALA A 4 -15.07 -17.79 29.53
N GLY A 5 -15.71 -16.63 29.61
CA GLY A 5 -15.35 -15.59 30.59
C GLY A 5 -14.03 -14.84 30.29
N ASN A 6 -13.49 -14.97 29.07
CA ASN A 6 -12.27 -14.29 28.67
C ASN A 6 -12.56 -12.84 28.25
N TRP A 7 -11.99 -11.90 28.98
CA TRP A 7 -11.97 -10.48 28.62
C TRP A 7 -10.59 -10.14 28.07
N ARG A 8 -10.50 -9.91 26.76
CA ARG A 8 -9.28 -9.39 26.13
C ARG A 8 -9.27 -7.87 26.23
N ILE A 9 -8.22 -7.32 26.83
CA ILE A 9 -7.93 -5.89 26.75
C ILE A 9 -7.51 -5.62 25.29
N ILE A 10 -8.45 -5.12 24.48
CA ILE A 10 -8.25 -4.82 23.05
C ILE A 10 -7.54 -3.48 22.82
N GLY A 11 -6.44 -3.26 23.55
CA GLY A 11 -5.64 -2.03 23.48
C GLY A 11 -6.35 -0.79 24.04
N ARG A 12 -5.81 0.38 23.74
CA ARG A 12 -6.37 1.68 24.14
C ARG A 12 -7.53 2.03 23.21
N ILE A 13 -8.74 2.26 23.75
CA ILE A 13 -9.95 2.63 22.99
C ILE A 13 -9.70 3.79 22.00
N LYS A 14 -8.83 4.74 22.34
CA LYS A 14 -8.50 5.91 21.51
C LYS A 14 -7.43 5.67 20.43
N ASN A 15 -6.92 4.45 20.29
CA ASN A 15 -5.78 4.15 19.42
C ASN A 15 -6.11 3.08 18.36
N LEU A 16 -7.40 2.87 18.09
CA LEU A 16 -7.88 1.91 17.10
C LEU A 16 -7.99 2.60 15.73
N ILE A 17 -7.57 1.89 14.68
CA ILE A 17 -7.81 2.29 13.30
C ILE A 17 -9.17 1.74 12.90
N ILE A 18 -10.07 2.63 12.48
CA ILE A 18 -11.38 2.26 11.96
C ILE A 18 -11.33 2.37 10.44
N LEU A 19 -11.47 1.25 9.74
CA LEU A 19 -11.54 1.25 8.27
C LEU A 19 -12.89 1.79 7.81
N GLY A 20 -12.96 2.25 6.57
CA GLY A 20 -14.24 2.60 5.93
C GLY A 20 -15.24 1.43 5.86
N SER A 21 -14.76 0.19 6.01
CA SER A 21 -15.59 -1.01 6.13
C SER A 21 -16.21 -1.22 7.52
N GLY A 22 -15.93 -0.35 8.50
CA GLY A 22 -16.42 -0.46 9.87
C GLY A 22 -15.64 -1.44 10.77
N HIS A 23 -14.55 -2.02 10.27
CA HIS A 23 -13.69 -2.91 11.07
C HIS A 23 -12.75 -2.09 11.96
N ASN A 24 -12.62 -2.49 13.22
CA ASN A 24 -11.70 -1.92 14.19
C ASN A 24 -10.41 -2.75 14.25
N ILE A 25 -9.28 -2.10 14.01
CA ILE A 25 -7.96 -2.73 13.99
C ILE A 25 -7.06 -2.05 15.01
N ALA A 26 -6.45 -2.86 15.87
CA ALA A 26 -5.37 -2.41 16.73
C ALA A 26 -4.07 -2.39 15.91
N PRO A 27 -3.39 -1.25 15.78
CA PRO A 27 -2.16 -1.14 15.01
C PRO A 27 -0.96 -1.82 15.68
N GLU A 28 -0.86 -1.72 17.02
CA GLU A 28 0.26 -2.23 17.82
C GLU A 28 0.69 -3.67 17.47
N PRO A 29 -0.19 -4.68 17.48
CA PRO A 29 0.23 -6.05 17.17
C PRO A 29 0.76 -6.21 15.74
N ILE A 30 0.19 -5.50 14.77
CA ILE A 30 0.60 -5.61 13.38
C ILE A 30 1.93 -4.88 13.15
N GLU A 31 2.12 -3.71 13.78
CA GLU A 31 3.38 -2.96 13.76
C GLU A 31 4.51 -3.82 14.34
N ASP A 32 4.26 -4.48 15.47
CA ASP A 32 5.23 -5.37 16.14
C ASP A 32 5.59 -6.59 15.28
N GLU A 33 4.62 -7.22 14.61
CA GLU A 33 4.88 -8.34 13.68
C GLU A 33 5.71 -7.92 12.48
N VAL A 34 5.43 -6.74 11.90
CA VAL A 34 6.20 -6.22 10.77
C VAL A 34 7.62 -5.85 11.19
N LEU A 35 7.80 -5.23 12.36
CA LEU A 35 9.13 -4.90 12.92
C LEU A 35 9.97 -6.16 13.15
N GLN A 36 9.38 -7.25 13.65
CA GLN A 36 10.10 -8.52 13.85
C GLN A 36 10.62 -9.12 12.54
N ASN A 37 9.91 -8.91 11.43
CA ASN A 37 10.33 -9.37 10.10
C ASN A 37 11.27 -8.38 9.38
N LEU A 38 11.51 -7.20 9.97
CA LEU A 38 12.32 -6.13 9.40
C LEU A 38 13.40 -5.63 10.38
N PRO A 39 14.55 -6.32 10.48
CA PRO A 39 15.61 -5.93 11.41
C PRO A 39 16.29 -4.58 11.09
N GLY A 40 15.96 -3.94 9.96
CA GLY A 40 16.45 -2.60 9.61
C GLY A 40 15.44 -1.46 9.83
N ALA A 41 14.19 -1.78 10.16
CA ALA A 41 13.17 -0.78 10.45
C ALA A 41 13.30 -0.34 11.91
N GLN A 42 13.33 0.97 12.15
CA GLN A 42 13.32 1.51 13.52
C GLN A 42 11.89 1.62 14.05
N HIS A 43 10.97 2.09 13.20
CA HIS A 43 9.58 2.27 13.57
C HIS A 43 8.68 1.93 12.39
N VAL A 44 7.53 1.33 12.67
CA VAL A 44 6.48 1.08 11.69
C VAL A 44 5.19 1.70 12.22
N VAL A 45 4.51 2.44 11.37
CA VAL A 45 3.25 3.11 11.69
C VAL A 45 2.18 2.64 10.73
N LEU A 46 1.13 2.02 11.25
CA LEU A 46 -0.04 1.67 10.45
C LEU A 46 -0.95 2.88 10.28
N VAL A 47 -1.42 3.08 9.05
CA VAL A 47 -2.36 4.12 8.66
C VAL A 47 -3.51 3.53 7.83
N GLY A 48 -4.66 4.19 7.84
CA GLY A 48 -5.85 3.73 7.11
C GLY A 48 -7.19 4.15 7.70
N ASN A 49 -7.20 5.12 8.62
CA ASN A 49 -8.43 5.59 9.26
C ASN A 49 -9.40 6.16 8.20
N GLY A 50 -10.62 5.62 8.13
CA GLY A 50 -11.63 5.98 7.13
C GLY A 50 -11.30 5.55 5.69
N ARG A 51 -10.28 4.71 5.47
CA ARG A 51 -9.87 4.24 4.13
C ARG A 51 -10.33 2.79 3.89
N GLY A 52 -10.32 2.36 2.63
CA GLY A 52 -10.75 1.02 2.23
C GLY A 52 -9.73 -0.10 2.49
N TYR A 53 -8.48 0.24 2.84
CA TYR A 53 -7.41 -0.70 3.14
C TYR A 53 -6.34 -0.07 4.03
N LEU A 54 -5.57 -0.91 4.71
CA LEU A 54 -4.44 -0.51 5.55
C LEU A 54 -3.20 -0.25 4.69
N SER A 55 -2.46 0.78 5.08
CA SER A 55 -1.15 1.11 4.55
C SER A 55 -0.16 1.23 5.70
N ALA A 56 1.13 1.01 5.44
CA ALA A 56 2.17 1.09 6.46
C ALA A 56 3.25 2.10 6.08
N ILE A 57 3.68 2.91 7.05
CA ILE A 57 4.84 3.78 6.91
C ILE A 57 5.97 3.14 7.70
N VAL A 58 7.08 2.87 7.03
CA VAL A 58 8.26 2.24 7.63
C VAL A 58 9.35 3.29 7.71
N ALA A 59 9.79 3.63 8.92
CA ALA A 59 10.89 4.56 9.16
C ALA A 59 12.18 3.78 9.43
N GLY A 60 13.21 4.02 8.62
CA GLY A 60 14.52 3.39 8.79
C GLY A 60 15.27 3.18 7.47
N ASN A 61 16.46 2.60 7.58
CA ASN A 61 17.32 2.32 6.45
C ASN A 61 17.00 0.93 5.87
N VAL A 62 15.83 0.81 5.24
CA VAL A 62 15.34 -0.45 4.66
C VAL A 62 15.13 -0.32 3.16
N THR A 63 15.37 -1.41 2.43
CA THR A 63 15.08 -1.49 1.01
C THR A 63 13.64 -1.94 0.78
N ARG A 64 13.02 -1.47 -0.32
CA ARG A 64 11.67 -1.90 -0.74
C ARG A 64 11.49 -3.41 -0.78
N GLU A 65 12.52 -4.13 -1.20
CA GLU A 65 12.52 -5.59 -1.31
C GLU A 65 12.36 -6.26 0.06
N GLN A 66 13.06 -5.74 1.08
CA GLN A 66 12.96 -6.25 2.45
C GLN A 66 11.56 -6.00 3.01
N VAL A 67 11.03 -4.78 2.81
CA VAL A 67 9.68 -4.42 3.25
C VAL A 67 8.64 -5.31 2.58
N GLN A 68 8.77 -5.52 1.27
CA GLN A 68 7.87 -6.40 0.52
C GLN A 68 7.94 -7.83 1.06
N ALA A 69 9.13 -8.40 1.25
CA ALA A 69 9.31 -9.75 1.80
C ALA A 69 8.69 -9.91 3.20
N ALA A 70 8.82 -8.90 4.07
CA ALA A 70 8.19 -8.90 5.38
C ALA A 70 6.66 -8.84 5.29
N LEU A 71 6.11 -8.01 4.40
CA LEU A 71 4.67 -7.96 4.16
C LEU A 71 4.13 -9.27 3.58
N ASP A 72 4.87 -9.94 2.69
CA ASP A 72 4.50 -11.25 2.16
C ASP A 72 4.55 -12.36 3.23
N ALA A 73 5.37 -12.21 4.27
CA ALA A 73 5.38 -13.12 5.43
C ALA A 73 4.21 -12.86 6.39
N VAL A 74 3.85 -11.58 6.60
CA VAL A 74 2.82 -11.16 7.58
C VAL A 74 1.40 -11.21 7.01
N ASN A 75 1.18 -10.76 5.77
CA ASN A 75 -0.15 -10.69 5.15
C ASN A 75 -0.91 -12.03 5.12
N PRO A 76 -0.28 -13.20 4.90
CA PRO A 76 -0.98 -14.49 4.95
C PRO A 76 -1.48 -14.86 6.35
N GLN A 77 -0.84 -14.36 7.41
CA GLN A 77 -1.27 -14.59 8.80
C GLN A 77 -2.45 -13.68 9.20
N LEU A 78 -2.69 -12.63 8.42
CA LEU A 78 -3.72 -11.65 8.69
C LEU A 78 -4.98 -11.92 7.85
N PRO A 79 -6.19 -11.72 8.43
CA PRO A 79 -7.43 -11.68 7.67
C PRO A 79 -7.36 -10.67 6.52
N HIS A 80 -8.08 -10.92 5.42
CA HIS A 80 -8.05 -10.07 4.22
C HIS A 80 -8.25 -8.56 4.49
N TYR A 81 -9.08 -8.21 5.47
CA TYR A 81 -9.34 -6.81 5.85
C TYR A 81 -8.23 -6.18 6.71
N LYS A 82 -7.31 -6.98 7.28
CA LYS A 82 -6.13 -6.54 8.04
C LYS A 82 -4.85 -6.53 7.20
N GLN A 83 -4.90 -6.95 5.95
CA GLN A 83 -3.73 -6.99 5.09
C GLN A 83 -3.29 -5.58 4.70
N ILE A 84 -1.97 -5.38 4.74
CA ILE A 84 -1.32 -4.13 4.35
C ILE A 84 -1.17 -4.17 2.83
N ARG A 85 -1.84 -3.24 2.13
CA ARG A 85 -1.87 -3.22 0.66
C ARG A 85 -0.89 -2.23 0.04
N ALA A 86 -0.41 -1.26 0.82
CA ALA A 86 0.54 -0.25 0.37
C ALA A 86 1.49 0.08 1.50
N PHE A 87 2.70 0.50 1.14
CA PHE A 87 3.67 0.96 2.10
C PHE A 87 4.53 2.09 1.54
N HIS A 88 5.06 2.91 2.44
CA HIS A 88 5.99 3.99 2.14
C HIS A 88 7.21 3.87 3.06
N ILE A 89 8.40 4.13 2.51
CA ILE A 89 9.66 4.08 3.24
C ILE A 89 10.07 5.51 3.54
N HIS A 90 10.11 5.85 4.82
CA HIS A 90 10.56 7.15 5.30
C HIS A 90 12.00 7.03 5.81
N ALA A 91 12.91 7.84 5.25
CA ALA A 91 14.32 7.78 5.61
C ALA A 91 14.59 8.38 7.01
N GLU A 92 13.78 9.35 7.44
CA GLU A 92 13.96 10.01 8.73
C GLU A 92 13.35 9.16 9.87
N PRO A 93 14.09 8.87 10.95
CA PRO A 93 13.54 8.16 12.10
C PRO A 93 12.60 9.05 12.91
N PHE A 94 11.54 8.47 13.47
CA PHE A 94 10.68 9.18 14.41
C PHE A 94 11.43 9.41 15.73
N SER A 95 11.66 10.68 16.08
CA SER A 95 12.35 11.09 17.30
C SER A 95 11.43 11.86 18.25
N ILE A 96 11.85 11.95 19.52
CA ILE A 96 11.23 12.80 20.54
C ILE A 96 11.38 14.28 20.16
N GLU A 97 12.52 14.65 19.57
CA GLU A 97 12.82 16.03 19.14
C GLU A 97 11.85 16.53 18.06
N ASN A 98 11.45 15.65 17.14
CA ASN A 98 10.46 15.97 16.10
C ASN A 98 9.02 15.95 16.64
N GLY A 99 8.84 15.66 17.93
CA GLY A 99 7.54 15.61 18.59
C GLY A 99 6.65 14.43 18.17
N LEU A 100 7.15 13.54 17.31
CA LEU A 100 6.44 12.37 16.77
C LEU A 100 6.42 11.19 17.76
N LEU A 101 7.36 11.17 18.69
CA LEU A 101 7.33 10.32 19.87
C LEU A 101 6.83 11.09 21.09
N THR A 102 6.07 10.42 21.95
CA THR A 102 5.86 10.85 23.34
C THR A 102 7.18 10.73 24.12
N ALA A 103 7.31 11.45 25.23
CA ALA A 103 8.50 11.36 26.10
C ALA A 103 8.81 9.93 26.60
N ASN A 104 7.83 9.02 26.56
CA ASN A 104 7.98 7.60 26.90
C ASN A 104 8.21 6.69 25.67
N GLY A 105 8.52 7.26 24.50
CA GLY A 105 8.78 6.50 23.27
C GLY A 105 7.55 5.94 22.56
N LYS A 106 6.32 6.26 22.99
CA LYS A 106 5.11 5.86 22.23
C LYS A 106 4.89 6.79 21.04
N LEU A 107 4.57 6.19 19.88
CA LEU A 107 4.23 6.90 18.64
C LEU A 107 2.97 7.75 18.80
N LYS A 108 3.03 9.03 18.41
CA LYS A 108 1.87 9.92 18.30
C LYS A 108 1.28 9.82 16.88
N ARG A 109 0.47 8.79 16.66
CA ARG A 109 -0.10 8.46 15.34
C ARG A 109 -0.84 9.65 14.70
N ASP A 110 -1.58 10.44 15.47
CA ASP A 110 -2.29 11.62 14.95
C ASP A 110 -1.33 12.65 14.32
N LEU A 111 -0.20 12.93 14.98
CA LEU A 111 0.79 13.88 14.46
C LEU A 111 1.58 13.28 13.29
N ILE A 112 1.92 11.99 13.36
CA ILE A 112 2.62 11.31 12.26
C ILE A 112 1.74 11.29 11.01
N ALA A 113 0.46 10.92 11.14
CA ALA A 113 -0.48 10.89 10.04
C ALA A 113 -0.75 12.29 9.45
N ALA A 114 -0.77 13.34 10.29
CA ALA A 114 -0.92 14.72 9.83
C ALA A 114 0.34 15.22 9.11
N ARG A 115 1.54 14.88 9.62
CA ARG A 115 2.80 15.34 9.04
C ARG A 115 3.16 14.61 7.75
N LEU A 116 2.80 13.34 7.64
CA LEU A 116 3.01 12.50 6.47
C LEU A 116 1.75 12.38 5.61
N GLN A 117 0.84 13.36 5.71
CA GLN A 117 -0.44 13.28 5.02
C GLN A 117 -0.26 13.25 3.50
N ASP A 118 0.71 13.99 2.97
CA ASP A 118 0.99 14.05 1.54
C ASP A 118 1.46 12.69 1.00
N GLU A 119 2.37 12.01 1.70
CA GLU A 119 2.86 10.67 1.32
C GLU A 119 1.76 9.61 1.46
N ILE A 120 0.91 9.74 2.48
CA ILE A 120 -0.27 8.89 2.64
C ILE A 120 -1.22 9.10 1.47
N GLU A 121 -1.54 10.36 1.15
CA GLU A 121 -2.38 10.70 0.01
C GLU A 121 -1.80 10.21 -1.30
N GLU A 122 -0.48 10.26 -1.50
CA GLU A 122 0.19 9.68 -2.68
C GLU A 122 -0.02 8.16 -2.75
N MET A 123 0.19 7.43 -1.64
CA MET A 123 -0.06 5.98 -1.58
C MET A 123 -1.50 5.61 -1.96
N TYR A 124 -2.49 6.43 -1.58
CA TYR A 124 -3.90 6.20 -1.93
C TYR A 124 -4.26 6.79 -3.31
N GLY A 125 -3.62 7.87 -3.73
CA GLY A 125 -3.88 8.65 -4.94
C GLY A 125 -3.37 7.96 -6.20
N VAL A 126 -2.22 7.27 -6.13
CA VAL A 126 -1.69 6.45 -7.25
C VAL A 126 -2.69 5.36 -7.66
N LYS A 127 -3.48 4.83 -6.71
CA LYS A 127 -4.56 3.88 -7.00
C LYS A 127 -5.79 4.53 -7.64
N GLN A 128 -6.10 5.77 -7.30
CA GLN A 128 -7.22 6.49 -7.91
C GLN A 128 -6.88 6.97 -9.33
N ALA A 129 -5.65 7.46 -9.55
CA ALA A 129 -5.18 7.90 -10.87
C ALA A 129 -5.15 6.76 -11.90
N SER A 130 -4.65 5.58 -11.52
CA SER A 130 -4.64 4.40 -12.41
C SER A 130 -6.05 3.88 -12.75
N ALA A 131 -7.04 4.04 -11.86
CA ALA A 131 -8.44 3.67 -12.10
C ALA A 131 -9.18 4.66 -13.01
N LEU A 132 -8.79 5.94 -13.03
CA LEU A 132 -9.36 6.98 -13.91
C LEU A 132 -8.71 6.98 -15.31
N GLN A 133 -7.40 6.70 -15.39
CA GLN A 133 -6.66 6.61 -16.65
C GLN A 133 -7.06 5.41 -17.51
N SER A 134 -7.46 4.29 -16.89
CA SER A 134 -7.92 3.10 -17.62
C SER A 134 -9.21 3.36 -18.41
N ARG A 135 -10.14 4.16 -17.87
CA ARG A 135 -11.35 4.58 -18.60
C ARG A 135 -11.06 5.49 -19.79
N SER A 136 -10.12 6.43 -19.63
CA SER A 136 -9.74 7.37 -20.69
C SER A 136 -8.94 6.71 -21.82
N ASN A 137 -8.15 5.66 -21.51
CA ASN A 137 -7.35 4.96 -22.52
C ASN A 137 -8.20 3.99 -23.36
N GLU A 138 -9.22 3.33 -22.78
CA GLU A 138 -10.16 2.49 -23.55
C GLU A 138 -11.03 3.28 -24.54
N GLU A 139 -11.45 4.49 -24.20
CA GLU A 139 -12.21 5.35 -25.12
C GLU A 139 -11.36 5.85 -26.29
N LEU A 140 -10.10 6.22 -26.05
CA LEU A 140 -9.15 6.60 -27.10
C LEU A 140 -8.79 5.41 -28.01
N GLN A 141 -8.60 4.22 -27.46
CA GLN A 141 -8.32 3.01 -28.24
C GLN A 141 -9.50 2.58 -29.12
N ARG A 142 -10.76 2.73 -28.64
CA ARG A 142 -11.96 2.48 -29.47
C ARG A 142 -12.10 3.48 -30.61
N SER A 143 -11.76 4.75 -30.41
CA SER A 143 -11.81 5.77 -31.47
C SER A 143 -10.74 5.55 -32.54
N ILE A 144 -9.53 5.14 -32.16
CA ILE A 144 -8.43 4.82 -33.09
C ILE A 144 -8.73 3.55 -33.92
N ALA A 145 -9.34 2.52 -33.32
CA ALA A 145 -9.63 1.25 -34.01
C ALA A 145 -10.66 1.37 -35.16
N VAL A 146 -11.52 2.39 -35.16
CA VAL A 146 -12.50 2.63 -36.23
C VAL A 146 -11.85 3.24 -37.48
N LEU A 147 -10.66 3.85 -37.35
CA LEU A 147 -9.96 4.55 -38.45
C LEU A 147 -8.95 3.66 -39.21
N GLY A 148 -8.79 2.38 -38.83
CA GLY A 148 -7.67 1.54 -39.24
C GLY A 148 -7.88 0.54 -40.38
N VAL A 149 -8.99 0.56 -41.12
CA VAL A 149 -9.23 -0.38 -42.25
C VAL A 149 -9.42 0.40 -43.55
N GLU A 150 -8.34 1.00 -44.06
CA GLU A 150 -8.30 1.32 -45.48
C GLU A 150 -6.85 1.46 -45.97
N ARG A 151 -6.33 0.42 -46.65
CA ARG A 151 -6.07 0.45 -48.10
C ARG A 151 -5.05 -0.61 -48.55
N ARG A 152 -5.55 -1.48 -49.43
CA ARG A 152 -4.96 -1.98 -50.67
C ARG A 152 -3.44 -2.18 -50.70
N ARG A 153 -3.02 -3.45 -50.73
CA ARG A 153 -1.70 -3.85 -51.24
C ARG A 153 -1.84 -4.27 -52.71
N CYS A 154 -1.37 -3.42 -53.62
CA CYS A 154 -1.25 -3.70 -55.06
C CYS A 154 0.12 -4.34 -55.38
N ARG A 155 0.05 -5.49 -56.09
CA ARG A 155 0.90 -6.06 -57.16
C ARG A 155 2.44 -6.01 -57.15
N GLY A 156 3.01 -7.16 -57.56
CA GLY A 156 4.21 -7.34 -58.41
C GLY A 156 5.43 -7.87 -57.63
N GLY A 157 6.19 -8.89 -58.03
CA GLY A 157 6.28 -9.71 -59.24
C GLY A 157 7.75 -10.15 -59.44
N ALA A 158 7.97 -11.39 -59.92
CA ALA A 158 9.22 -11.98 -60.47
C ALA A 158 10.42 -12.19 -59.50
N ALA A 159 11.30 -13.18 -59.58
CA ALA A 159 11.52 -14.33 -60.46
C ALA A 159 12.43 -15.36 -59.73
N SER A 160 12.30 -16.63 -60.13
CA SER A 160 13.27 -17.74 -60.01
C SER A 160 14.67 -17.42 -60.59
N PRO A 161 15.70 -18.32 -60.62
CA PRO A 161 15.67 -19.77 -60.36
C PRO A 161 16.85 -20.38 -59.56
N ALA A 162 16.66 -21.67 -59.25
CA ALA A 162 17.61 -22.79 -59.25
C ALA A 162 18.90 -22.71 -58.42
N VAL A 163 19.18 -23.80 -57.69
CA VAL A 163 20.32 -24.71 -57.96
C VAL A 163 20.14 -25.98 -57.12
N GLN A 164 20.11 -27.08 -57.88
CA GLN A 164 20.36 -28.52 -57.65
C GLN A 164 20.11 -29.15 -56.29
#